data_AF-A0A1M4YUZ6-F1
#
_entry.id   AF-A0A1M4YUZ6-F1
#
_cell.length_a   1.000
_cell.length_b   1.000
_cell.length_c   1.000
_cell.angle_alpha   90.00
_cell.angle_beta   90.00
_cell.angle_gamma   90.00
#
_symmetry.space_group_name_H-M   'P 1'
#
loop_
_entity.id
_entity.type
_entity.pdbx_description
1 polymer ?
#
loop_
_entity_poly.entity_id
_entity_poly.type
_entity_poly.pdbx_seq_one_letter_code
_entity_poly.pdbx_strand_id
1 'polypeptide(L)' 'MKNDLKYDAFGNLDADYYVEKAYELRRAYYAELTKKAVASIKAFFAKLTAGRTLKSAQPQH' A
#
# COMPACT_ATOMS: atom_id res chain seq x y z
N MET A 1 -0.79 29.36 -2.14
CA MET A 1 -0.10 28.83 -0.95
C MET A 1 1.35 29.26 -1.05
N LYS A 2 1.87 30.06 -0.10
CA LYS A 2 3.30 30.34 -0.04
C LYS A 2 3.97 29.04 0.42
N ASN A 3 4.71 28.39 -0.46
CA ASN A 3 5.50 27.22 -0.10
C ASN A 3 6.72 27.74 0.64
N ASP A 4 6.59 27.92 1.94
CA ASP A 4 7.73 28.21 2.80
C ASP A 4 8.59 26.95 2.82
N LEU A 5 9.68 26.98 2.05
CA LEU A 5 10.67 25.91 2.03
C LEU A 5 11.33 25.85 3.42
N LYS A 6 11.68 24.64 3.86
CA LYS A 6 12.38 24.45 5.11
C LYS A 6 13.88 24.66 4.86
N TYR A 7 14.47 25.49 5.70
CA TYR A 7 15.88 25.80 5.71
C TYR A 7 16.52 25.32 7.00
N ASP A 8 17.81 24.97 6.93
CA ASP A 8 18.63 24.58 8.06
C ASP A 8 19.03 25.79 8.92
N ALA A 9 19.79 25.54 9.98
CA ALA A 9 20.27 26.60 10.89
C ALA A 9 21.23 27.60 10.22
N PHE A 10 21.74 27.30 9.03
CA PHE A 10 22.68 28.12 8.27
C PHE A 10 22.00 28.87 7.11
N GLY A 11 20.67 28.69 6.94
CA GLY A 11 19.90 29.32 5.87
C GLY A 11 19.99 28.60 4.52
N ASN A 12 20.55 27.39 4.47
CA ASN A 12 20.52 26.54 3.28
C ASN A 12 19.23 25.71 3.26
N LEU A 13 18.84 25.21 2.08
CA LEU A 13 17.71 24.29 1.98
C LEU A 13 17.98 23.04 2.83
N ASP A 14 17.05 22.67 3.70
CA ASP A 14 17.20 21.53 4.61
C ASP A 14 17.01 20.21 3.85
N ALA A 15 18.06 19.79 3.15
CA ALA A 15 18.03 18.59 2.33
C ALA A 15 17.72 17.33 3.15
N ASP A 16 18.27 17.23 4.36
CA ASP A 16 18.05 16.09 5.26
C ASP A 16 16.58 15.96 5.63
N TYR A 17 15.91 17.07 5.99
CA TYR A 17 14.48 17.08 6.23
C TYR A 17 13.67 16.54 5.04
N TYR A 18 13.98 16.98 3.82
CA TYR A 18 13.25 16.54 2.63
C TYR A 18 13.54 15.09 2.26
N VAL A 19 14.77 14.61 2.49
CA VAL A 19 15.14 13.21 2.29
C VAL A 19 14.39 12.30 3.26
N GLU A 20 14.38 12.64 4.55
CA GLU A 20 13.62 11.91 5.56
C GLU A 20 12.12 11.88 5.22
N LYS A 21 11.55 13.03 4.85
CA LYS A 21 10.15 13.11 4.41
C LYS A 21 9.86 12.23 3.20
N ALA A 22 10.78 12.18 2.23
CA ALA A 22 10.64 11.29 1.08
C ALA A 22 10.64 9.81 1.50
N TYR A 23 11.51 9.41 2.43
CA TYR A 23 11.53 8.04 2.97
C TYR A 23 10.26 7.70 3.76
N GLU A 24 9.74 8.62 4.57
CA GLU A 24 8.47 8.45 5.28
C GLU A 24 7.32 8.20 4.30
N LEU A 25 7.18 9.06 3.28
CA LEU A 25 6.14 8.92 2.26
C LEU A 25 6.26 7.61 1.50
N ARG A 26 7.48 7.24 1.10
CA ARG A 26 7.76 5.99 0.41
C ARG A 26 7.37 4.78 1.26
N ARG A 27 7.70 4.79 2.54
CA ARG A 27 7.34 3.71 3.48
C ARG A 27 5.84 3.61 3.67
N ALA A 28 5.14 4.74 3.84
CA ALA A 28 3.68 4.76 3.94
C ALA A 28 3.03 4.18 2.68
N TYR A 29 3.48 4.61 1.50
CA TYR A 29 2.98 4.11 0.22
C TYR A 29 3.18 2.59 0.07
N TYR A 30 4.36 2.06 0.36
CA TYR A 30 4.60 0.61 0.29
C TYR A 30 3.77 -0.19 1.31
N ALA A 31 3.55 0.36 2.51
CA ALA A 31 2.69 -0.28 3.50
C ALA A 31 1.24 -0.40 3.00
N GLU A 32 0.70 0.66 2.37
CA GLU A 32 -0.63 0.61 1.77
C GLU A 32 -0.70 -0.34 0.57
N LEU A 33 0.28 -0.31 -0.31
CA LEU A 33 0.38 -1.23 -1.45
C LEU A 33 0.38 -2.68 -0.97
N THR A 34 1.19 -3.00 0.04
CA THR A 34 1.29 -4.35 0.59
C THR A 34 -0.05 -4.80 1.18
N LYS A 35 -0.71 -3.94 1.96
CA LYS A 35 -2.06 -4.23 2.50
C LYS A 35 -3.06 -4.53 1.39
N LYS A 36 -3.08 -3.73 0.33
CA LYS A 36 -3.96 -3.94 -0.83
C LYS A 36 -3.62 -5.22 -1.59
N ALA A 37 -2.34 -5.51 -1.79
CA ALA A 37 -1.89 -6.73 -2.46
C ALA A 37 -2.31 -7.99 -1.68
N VAL A 38 -2.07 -8.01 -0.36
CA VAL A 38 -2.48 -9.11 0.51
C VAL A 38 -4.00 -9.31 0.50
N ALA A 39 -4.77 -8.22 0.58
CA ALA A 39 -6.23 -8.29 0.51
C ALA A 39 -6.72 -8.86 -0.84
N SER A 40 -6.13 -8.42 -1.95
CA SER A 40 -6.45 -8.93 -3.29
C SER A 40 -6.13 -10.41 -3.45
N ILE A 41 -4.96 -10.86 -2.97
CA ILE A 41 -4.58 -12.28 -3.00
C ILE A 41 -5.56 -13.11 -2.17
N LYS A 42 -5.87 -12.66 -0.94
CA LYS A 42 -6.83 -13.36 -0.08
C LYS A 42 -8.21 -13.47 -0.72
N ALA A 43 -8.69 -12.38 -1.33
CA ALA A 43 -9.97 -12.37 -2.05
C ALA A 43 -9.97 -13.30 -3.27
N PHE A 44 -8.86 -13.35 -4.02
CA PHE A 44 -8.70 -14.25 -5.15
C PHE A 44 -8.81 -15.72 -4.73
N PHE A 45 -8.06 -16.13 -3.70
CA PHE A 45 -8.12 -17.50 -3.21
C PHE A 45 -9.45 -17.85 -2.56
N ALA A 46 -10.08 -16.93 -1.82
CA ALA A 46 -11.42 -17.14 -1.27
C ALA A 46 -12.46 -17.38 -2.37
N LYS A 47 -12.39 -16.64 -3.49
CA LYS A 47 -13.26 -16.88 -4.66
C LYS A 47 -12.95 -18.21 -5.34
N LEU A 48 -11.67 -18.56 -5.50
CA LEU A 48 -11.26 -19.83 -6.11
C LEU A 48 -11.77 -21.04 -5.32
N THR A 49 -11.68 -21.00 -3.99
CA THR A 49 -12.15 -22.08 -3.13
C THR A 49 -13.68 -22.11 -3.05
N ALA A 50 -14.34 -20.96 -2.89
CA ALA A 50 -15.81 -20.86 -2.90
C ALA A 50 -16.44 -21.41 -4.19
N GLY A 51 -15.84 -21.11 -5.34
CA GLY A 51 -16.28 -21.63 -6.64
C GLY A 51 -16.09 -23.15 -6.81
N ARG A 52 -15.14 -23.77 -6.09
CA ARG A 52 -14.98 -25.23 -6.08
C ARG A 52 -16.01 -25.95 -5.21
N THR A 53 -16.40 -25.38 -4.06
CA THR A 53 -17.40 -26.02 -3.17
C THR A 53 -18.78 -26.14 -3.86
N LEU A 54 -19.16 -25.14 -4.65
CA LEU A 54 -20.43 -25.14 -5.37
C LEU A 54 -20.47 -26.19 -6.49
N LYS A 55 -19.32 -26.50 -7.12
CA LYS A 55 -19.24 -27.50 -8.19
C LYS A 55 -19.27 -28.94 -7.67
N SER A 56 -18.87 -29.18 -6.41
CA SER A 56 -18.96 -30.49 -5.76
C SER A 56 -20.31 -30.76 -5.06
N ALA A 57 -21.17 -29.75 -4.93
CA ALA A 57 -22.47 -29.86 -4.25
C ALA A 57 -23.65 -29.98 -5.22
N GLN A 58 -23.43 -30.01 -6.53
CA GLN A 58 -24.49 -30.31 -7.51
C GLN A 58 -24.83 -31.80 -7.43
N PRO A 59 -26.05 -32.19 -6.99
CA PRO A 59 -26.51 -33.56 -7.12
C PRO A 59 -26.59 -33.85 -8.62
N GLN A 60 -25.90 -34.91 -9.07
CA GLN A 60 -26.14 -35.45 -10.40
C GLN A 60 -27.54 -36.07 -10.39
N HIS A 61 -28.47 -35.40 -11.06
CA HIS A 61 -29.78 -35.93 -11.44
C HIS A 61 -29.74 -36.33 -12.91
#